data_AF-A0A3S0F7I7-F1
#
_entry.id   AF-A0A3S0F7I7-F1
#
_cell.length_a   1.000
_cell.length_b   1.000
_cell.length_c   1.000
_cell.angle_alpha   90.00
_cell.angle_beta   90.00
_cell.angle_gamma   90.00
#
_symmetry.space_group_name_H-M   'P 1'
#
loop_
_entity.id
_entity.type
_entity.pdbx_description
1 polymer ?
#
loop_
_entity_poly.entity_id
_entity_poly.type
_entity_poly.pdbx_seq_one_letter_code
_entity_poly.pdbx_strand_id
1 'polypeptide(L)'
;MTRQHHPRPHPHAASHQPRHRLPRWQRRGLYLTGAALLLTGLVWLALHYSVGAGAGELPHPLEAWCLRVHGLAAMLGVFVLGALGGGHVPQGWRLSARWPLAGQRRTGVWMCTLAGLLMLTGYVLYYFAPEDLRPALGWLHTALGIGMVGLVLLHRRGSI
;
A
#
# COMPACT_ATOMS: atom_id res chain seq x y z
N MET A 1 -4.41 -57.64 -39.55
CA MET A 1 -4.65 -56.17 -39.52
C MET A 1 -5.07 -55.76 -38.12
N THR A 2 -4.10 -55.47 -37.26
CA THR A 2 -4.29 -55.12 -35.84
C THR A 2 -4.40 -53.60 -35.73
N ARG A 3 -5.59 -53.08 -35.42
CA ARG A 3 -5.83 -51.65 -35.16
C ARG A 3 -5.02 -51.22 -33.93
N GLN A 4 -4.01 -50.38 -34.14
CA GLN A 4 -3.32 -49.67 -33.08
C GLN A 4 -4.30 -48.66 -32.46
N HIS A 5 -4.62 -48.84 -31.18
CA HIS A 5 -5.31 -47.84 -30.39
C HIS A 5 -4.34 -46.68 -30.12
N HIS A 6 -4.48 -45.58 -30.86
CA HIS A 6 -3.86 -44.32 -30.49
C HIS A 6 -4.50 -43.79 -29.18
N PRO A 7 -3.73 -43.61 -28.09
CA PRO A 7 -4.22 -42.92 -26.92
C PRO A 7 -4.52 -41.46 -27.30
N ARG A 8 -5.74 -41.00 -27.03
CA ARG A 8 -6.14 -39.62 -27.24
C ARG A 8 -5.31 -38.72 -26.31
N PRO A 9 -4.72 -37.61 -26.78
CA PRO A 9 -4.08 -36.66 -25.89
C PRO A 9 -5.16 -36.08 -24.96
N HIS A 10 -4.95 -36.23 -23.65
CA HIS A 10 -5.78 -35.60 -22.64
C HIS A 10 -5.77 -34.09 -22.86
N PRO A 11 -6.93 -33.41 -22.99
CA PRO A 11 -6.96 -31.97 -23.09
C PRO A 11 -6.31 -31.40 -21.84
N HIS A 12 -5.28 -30.58 -22.05
CA HIS A 12 -4.54 -29.87 -21.01
C HIS A 12 -5.49 -29.39 -19.93
N ALA A 13 -5.40 -30.01 -18.74
CA ALA A 13 -6.02 -29.49 -17.54
C ALA A 13 -5.56 -28.04 -17.42
N ALA A 14 -6.48 -27.09 -17.65
CA ALA A 14 -6.23 -25.68 -17.47
C ALA A 14 -5.65 -25.52 -16.06
N SER A 15 -4.34 -25.25 -15.98
CA SER A 15 -3.66 -25.20 -14.70
C SER A 15 -4.33 -24.09 -13.89
N HIS A 16 -5.14 -24.47 -12.90
CA HIS A 16 -5.63 -23.56 -11.88
C HIS A 16 -4.40 -23.11 -11.10
N GLN A 17 -3.73 -22.07 -11.59
CA GLN A 17 -2.62 -21.44 -10.89
C GLN A 17 -3.17 -21.00 -9.52
N PRO A 18 -2.64 -21.53 -8.41
CA PRO A 18 -3.17 -21.23 -7.09
C PRO A 18 -2.97 -19.74 -6.79
N ARG A 19 -4.07 -18.98 -6.85
CA ARG A 19 -4.08 -17.55 -6.56
C ARG A 19 -3.99 -17.36 -5.06
N HIS A 20 -2.89 -16.78 -4.58
CA HIS A 20 -2.78 -16.42 -3.16
C HIS A 20 -3.64 -15.18 -2.88
N ARG A 21 -4.85 -15.39 -2.35
CA ARG A 21 -5.76 -14.31 -1.97
C ARG A 21 -5.54 -13.94 -0.52
N LEU A 22 -5.56 -12.63 -0.25
CA LEU A 22 -5.53 -12.12 1.12
C LEU A 22 -6.79 -12.57 1.89
N PRO A 23 -6.62 -13.05 3.14
CA PRO A 23 -7.71 -13.16 4.11
C PRO A 23 -8.56 -11.90 4.14
N ARG A 24 -9.87 -12.07 4.34
CA ARG A 24 -10.84 -10.96 4.28
C ARG A 24 -10.49 -9.83 5.24
N TRP A 25 -10.03 -10.16 6.45
CA TRP A 25 -9.67 -9.16 7.46
C TRP A 25 -8.42 -8.37 7.06
N GLN A 26 -7.36 -9.01 6.55
CA GLN A 26 -6.15 -8.31 6.09
C GLN A 26 -6.46 -7.37 4.93
N ARG A 27 -7.29 -7.83 3.99
CA ARG A 27 -7.73 -7.02 2.85
C ARG A 27 -8.56 -5.81 3.28
N ARG A 28 -9.53 -6.01 4.18
CA ARG A 28 -10.36 -4.92 4.72
C ARG A 28 -9.49 -3.95 5.52
N GLY A 29 -8.63 -4.46 6.41
CA GLY A 29 -7.69 -3.68 7.19
C GLY A 29 -6.84 -2.78 6.30
N LEU A 30 -6.22 -3.35 5.25
CA LEU A 30 -5.40 -2.60 4.30
C LEU A 30 -6.16 -1.46 3.63
N TYR A 31 -7.38 -1.71 3.14
CA TYR A 31 -8.17 -0.67 2.48
C TYR A 31 -8.70 0.38 3.45
N LEU A 32 -9.14 -0.03 4.64
CA LEU A 32 -9.67 0.91 5.63
C LEU A 32 -8.57 1.81 6.17
N THR A 33 -7.41 1.27 6.55
CA THR A 33 -6.29 2.08 7.04
C THR A 33 -5.71 2.94 5.92
N GLY A 34 -5.53 2.39 4.72
CA GLY A 34 -5.05 3.13 3.56
C GLY A 34 -5.98 4.28 3.15
N ALA A 35 -7.29 4.05 3.12
CA ALA A 35 -8.27 5.10 2.84
C ALA A 35 -8.30 6.16 3.95
N ALA A 36 -8.28 5.74 5.22
CA ALA A 36 -8.24 6.68 6.35
C ALA A 36 -6.99 7.56 6.30
N LEU A 37 -5.81 6.98 6.09
CA LEU A 37 -4.55 7.72 5.92
C LEU A 37 -4.62 8.72 4.78
N LEU A 38 -5.06 8.29 3.59
CA LEU A 38 -5.14 9.14 2.42
C LEU A 38 -6.12 10.30 2.63
N LEU A 39 -7.34 10.00 3.07
CA LEU A 39 -8.39 11.00 3.24
C LEU A 39 -8.04 11.99 4.34
N THR A 40 -7.56 11.53 5.48
CA THR A 40 -7.16 12.44 6.57
C THR A 40 -5.97 13.32 6.17
N GLY A 41 -5.00 12.79 5.42
CA GLY A 41 -3.87 13.57 4.92
C GLY A 41 -4.29 14.64 3.90
N LEU A 42 -5.16 14.29 2.94
CA LEU A 42 -5.67 15.22 1.94
C LEU A 42 -6.56 16.32 2.56
N VAL A 43 -7.44 15.94 3.50
CA VAL A 43 -8.27 16.91 4.22
C VAL A 43 -7.39 17.84 5.07
N TRP A 44 -6.39 17.30 5.76
CA TRP A 44 -5.43 18.12 6.51
C TRP A 44 -4.72 19.12 5.59
N LEU A 45 -4.21 18.67 4.44
CA LEU A 45 -3.50 19.52 3.47
C LEU A 45 -4.40 20.64 2.95
N ALA A 46 -5.65 20.31 2.61
CA ALA A 46 -6.63 21.28 2.15
C ALA A 46 -6.92 22.34 3.21
N LEU A 47 -7.14 21.92 4.47
CA LEU A 47 -7.38 22.86 5.57
C LEU A 47 -6.16 23.73 5.84
N HIS A 48 -5.00 23.10 6.02
CA HIS A 48 -3.76 23.74 6.43
C HIS A 48 -3.34 24.84 5.45
N TYR A 49 -3.44 24.60 4.14
CA TYR A 49 -3.00 25.55 3.11
C TYR A 49 -4.11 26.45 2.55
N SER A 50 -5.37 26.33 3.00
CA SER A 50 -6.45 27.24 2.56
C SER A 50 -6.93 28.19 3.66
N VAL A 51 -7.20 27.67 4.86
CA VAL A 51 -7.86 28.41 5.95
C VAL A 51 -7.16 28.21 7.30
N GLY A 52 -6.00 27.57 7.29
CA GLY A 52 -5.29 27.12 8.48
C GLY A 52 -3.89 27.71 8.60
N ALA A 53 -3.08 27.06 9.45
CA ALA A 53 -1.77 27.59 9.82
C ALA A 53 -0.80 27.77 8.65
N GLY A 54 -0.88 26.91 7.63
CA GLY A 54 -0.07 27.02 6.41
C GLY A 54 -0.44 28.21 5.52
N ALA A 55 -1.59 28.85 5.74
CA ALA A 55 -2.02 30.08 5.09
C ALA A 55 -1.65 31.35 5.89
N GLY A 56 -0.97 31.21 7.04
CA GLY A 56 -0.66 32.32 7.95
C GLY A 56 -1.76 32.65 8.94
N GLU A 57 -2.84 31.85 8.97
CA GLU A 57 -3.96 31.99 9.89
C GLU A 57 -3.78 31.14 11.16
N LEU A 58 -4.71 31.22 12.10
CA LEU A 58 -4.75 30.29 13.23
C LEU A 58 -5.07 28.85 12.73
N PRO A 59 -4.52 27.80 13.36
CA PRO A 59 -4.80 26.42 12.96
C PRO A 59 -6.30 26.09 13.02
N HIS A 60 -6.83 25.51 11.96
CA HIS A 60 -8.23 25.08 11.94
C HIS A 60 -8.44 23.90 12.90
N PRO A 61 -9.51 23.85 13.73
CA PRO A 61 -9.69 22.79 14.74
C PRO A 61 -9.66 21.36 14.19
N LEU A 62 -10.11 21.17 12.95
CA LEU A 62 -10.06 19.87 12.27
C LEU A 62 -8.64 19.42 11.91
N GLU A 63 -7.65 20.31 11.80
CA GLU A 63 -6.26 19.89 11.55
C GLU A 63 -5.78 18.93 12.64
N ALA A 64 -6.04 19.26 13.91
CA ALA A 64 -5.67 18.42 15.04
C ALA A 64 -6.40 17.06 15.00
N TRP A 65 -7.68 17.04 14.63
CA TRP A 65 -8.45 15.80 14.50
C TRP A 65 -7.97 14.93 13.34
N CYS A 66 -7.66 15.53 12.19
CA CYS A 66 -7.07 14.82 11.06
C CYS A 66 -5.77 14.13 11.49
N LEU A 67 -4.87 14.82 12.18
CA LEU A 67 -3.61 14.23 12.65
C LEU A 67 -3.82 13.10 13.67
N ARG A 68 -4.78 13.22 14.59
CA ARG A 68 -5.11 12.15 15.56
C ARG A 68 -5.61 10.88 14.87
N VAL A 69 -6.58 11.03 13.96
CA VAL A 69 -7.12 9.89 13.20
C VAL A 69 -6.06 9.31 12.27
N HIS A 70 -5.26 10.16 11.63
CA HIS A 70 -4.15 9.73 10.77
C HIS A 70 -3.11 8.91 11.56
N GLY A 71 -2.72 9.37 12.75
CA GLY A 71 -1.80 8.65 13.63
C GLY A 71 -2.34 7.29 14.08
N LEU A 72 -3.62 7.21 14.46
CA LEU A 72 -4.27 5.94 14.77
C LEU A 72 -4.31 5.00 13.56
N ALA A 73 -4.70 5.53 12.39
CA ALA A 73 -4.72 4.76 11.15
C ALA A 73 -3.32 4.28 10.75
N ALA A 74 -2.27 5.06 11.03
CA ALA A 74 -0.88 4.69 10.77
C ALA A 74 -0.44 3.51 11.62
N MET A 75 -0.73 3.53 12.93
CA MET A 75 -0.44 2.41 13.83
C MET A 75 -1.12 1.11 13.37
N LEU A 76 -2.42 1.18 13.06
CA LEU A 76 -3.16 0.05 12.53
C LEU A 76 -2.63 -0.38 11.14
N GLY A 77 -2.23 0.56 10.31
CA GLY A 77 -1.63 0.32 9.00
C GLY A 77 -0.32 -0.45 9.10
N VAL A 78 0.59 -0.05 9.99
CA VAL A 78 1.85 -0.76 10.27
C VAL A 78 1.57 -2.18 10.75
N PHE A 79 0.61 -2.36 11.68
CA PHE A 79 0.21 -3.69 12.13
C PHE A 79 -0.29 -4.58 10.99
N VAL A 80 -1.19 -4.07 10.14
CA VAL A 80 -1.71 -4.81 8.98
C VAL A 80 -0.59 -5.12 7.99
N LEU A 81 0.31 -4.19 7.71
CA LEU A 81 1.46 -4.40 6.83
C LEU A 81 2.42 -5.45 7.39
N GLY A 82 2.64 -5.49 8.71
CA GLY A 82 3.41 -6.55 9.37
C GLY A 82 2.76 -7.93 9.18
N ALA A 83 1.45 -8.02 9.38
CA ALA A 83 0.71 -9.28 9.15
C ALA A 83 0.76 -9.73 7.67
N LEU A 84 0.74 -8.79 6.72
CA LEU A 84 0.95 -9.06 5.30
C LEU A 84 2.39 -9.51 5.01
N GLY A 85 3.37 -8.92 5.70
CA GLY A 85 4.78 -9.31 5.62
C GLY A 85 5.04 -10.77 6.01
N GLY A 86 4.29 -11.31 6.98
CA GLY A 86 4.44 -12.71 7.40
C GLY A 86 3.81 -13.73 6.45
N GLY A 87 2.64 -13.41 5.86
CA GLY A 87 1.88 -14.37 5.05
C GLY A 87 1.91 -14.10 3.55
N HIS A 88 1.69 -12.84 3.14
CA HIS A 88 1.52 -12.46 1.75
C HIS A 88 2.84 -12.31 0.99
N VAL A 89 3.82 -11.63 1.58
CA VAL A 89 5.10 -11.34 0.91
C VAL A 89 5.89 -12.61 0.59
N PRO A 90 6.11 -13.56 1.53
CA PRO A 90 6.90 -14.76 1.24
C PRO A 90 6.23 -15.66 0.21
N GLN A 91 4.89 -15.76 0.26
CA GLN A 91 4.14 -16.54 -0.71
C GLN A 91 4.12 -15.87 -2.08
N GLY A 92 3.95 -14.55 -2.13
CA GLY A 92 4.06 -13.77 -3.37
C GLY A 92 5.43 -13.92 -4.01
N TRP A 93 6.50 -14.00 -3.21
CA TRP A 93 7.86 -14.25 -3.69
C TRP A 93 8.02 -15.63 -4.33
N ARG A 94 7.51 -16.68 -3.70
CA ARG A 94 7.54 -18.06 -4.25
C ARG A 94 6.75 -18.19 -5.54
N LEU A 95 5.59 -17.53 -5.63
CA LEU A 95 4.73 -17.60 -6.81
C LEU A 95 5.24 -16.74 -7.97
N SER A 96 5.82 -15.57 -7.68
CA SER A 96 6.37 -14.64 -8.69
C SER A 96 7.69 -15.08 -9.31
N ALA A 97 8.33 -16.12 -8.75
CA ALA A 97 9.47 -16.79 -9.37
C ALA A 97 9.11 -17.54 -10.68
N ARG A 98 7.82 -17.75 -10.97
CA ARG A 98 7.33 -18.39 -12.20
C ARG A 98 6.99 -17.33 -13.26
N TRP A 99 7.40 -17.59 -14.50
CA TRP A 99 7.15 -16.73 -15.67
C TRP A 99 5.70 -16.93 -16.15
N PRO A 100 4.73 -16.22 -15.54
CA PRO A 100 4.39 -14.86 -15.98
C PRO A 100 4.18 -13.84 -14.84
N LEU A 101 4.45 -14.20 -13.58
CA LEU A 101 4.18 -13.38 -12.39
C LEU A 101 5.39 -12.55 -11.92
N ALA A 102 6.49 -12.51 -12.70
CA ALA A 102 7.72 -11.80 -12.34
C ALA A 102 7.50 -10.29 -12.06
N GLY A 103 6.53 -9.65 -12.74
CA GLY A 103 6.14 -8.26 -12.49
C GLY A 103 5.57 -8.01 -11.08
N GLN A 104 4.98 -9.03 -10.45
CA GLN A 104 4.45 -8.95 -9.09
C GLN A 104 5.56 -8.83 -8.03
N ARG A 105 6.74 -9.42 -8.30
CA ARG A 105 7.90 -9.27 -7.43
C ARG A 105 8.38 -7.82 -7.41
N ARG A 106 8.52 -7.21 -8.58
CA ARG A 106 8.99 -5.82 -8.72
C ARG A 106 8.05 -4.84 -8.05
N THR A 107 6.74 -4.94 -8.32
CA THR A 107 5.74 -4.07 -7.70
C THR A 107 5.68 -4.31 -6.18
N GLY A 108 5.77 -5.56 -5.71
CA GLY A 108 5.81 -5.88 -4.29
C GLY A 108 7.02 -5.28 -3.55
N VAL A 109 8.22 -5.34 -4.14
CA VAL A 109 9.42 -4.70 -3.58
C VAL A 109 9.23 -3.19 -3.49
N TRP A 110 8.77 -2.55 -4.57
CA TRP A 110 8.50 -1.11 -4.54
C TRP A 110 7.46 -0.72 -3.48
N MET A 111 6.42 -1.54 -3.27
CA MET A 111 5.42 -1.29 -2.22
C MET A 111 6.05 -1.40 -0.83
N CYS A 112 6.90 -2.40 -0.59
CA CYS A 112 7.58 -2.53 0.69
C CYS A 112 8.52 -1.35 0.96
N THR A 113 9.32 -0.96 -0.04
CA THR A 113 10.21 0.21 0.05
C THR A 113 9.43 1.48 0.34
N LEU A 114 8.36 1.73 -0.42
CA LEU A 114 7.55 2.93 -0.28
C LEU A 114 6.80 2.98 1.06
N ALA A 115 6.35 1.83 1.56
CA ALA A 115 5.76 1.73 2.89
C ALA A 115 6.80 2.07 3.98
N GLY A 116 8.03 1.57 3.85
CA GLY A 116 9.13 1.92 4.75
C GLY A 116 9.46 3.42 4.72
N LEU A 117 9.52 4.03 3.52
CA LEU A 117 9.74 5.47 3.37
C LEU A 117 8.60 6.30 3.95
N LEU A 118 7.35 5.87 3.80
CA LEU A 118 6.20 6.52 4.44
C LEU A 118 6.29 6.46 5.97
N MET A 119 6.63 5.31 6.53
CA MET A 119 6.83 5.17 7.98
C MET A 119 7.97 6.06 8.47
N LEU A 120 9.10 6.07 7.76
CA LEU A 120 10.26 6.87 8.12
C LEU A 120 9.95 8.37 8.05
N THR A 121 9.41 8.85 6.94
CA THR A 121 9.06 10.27 6.78
C THR A 121 7.98 10.71 7.77
N GLY A 122 7.00 9.86 8.08
CA GLY A 122 6.02 10.13 9.13
C GLY A 122 6.65 10.22 10.53
N TYR A 123 7.58 9.33 10.84
CA TYR A 123 8.33 9.36 12.10
C TYR A 123 9.20 10.61 12.22
N VAL A 124 9.91 11.00 11.16
CA VAL A 124 10.69 12.25 11.13
C VAL A 124 9.78 13.47 11.28
N LEU A 125 8.64 13.53 10.58
CA LEU A 125 7.65 14.60 10.74
C LEU A 125 7.12 14.72 12.17
N TYR A 126 6.97 13.59 12.86
CA TYR A 126 6.43 13.55 14.22
C TYR A 126 7.45 14.01 15.28
N TYR A 127 8.72 13.58 15.16
CA TYR A 127 9.72 13.79 16.23
C TYR A 127 10.83 14.79 15.89
N PHE A 128 11.17 14.97 14.60
CA PHE A 128 12.45 15.58 14.19
C PHE A 128 12.30 16.66 13.11
N ALA A 129 11.09 17.12 12.80
CA ALA A 129 10.88 18.14 11.77
C ALA A 129 10.87 19.56 12.38
N PRO A 130 11.98 20.33 12.25
CA PRO A 130 11.97 21.75 12.59
C PRO A 130 11.09 22.52 11.60
N GLU A 131 10.64 23.72 11.98
CA GLU A 131 9.63 24.48 11.25
C GLU A 131 10.03 24.84 9.80
N ASP A 132 11.31 25.05 9.54
CA ASP A 132 11.87 25.33 8.22
C ASP A 132 11.84 24.11 7.28
N LEU A 133 12.03 22.91 7.82
CA LEU A 133 12.07 21.66 7.05
C LEU A 133 10.71 20.96 6.96
N ARG A 134 9.81 21.23 7.92
CA ARG A 134 8.49 20.60 8.05
C ARG A 134 7.65 20.67 6.76
N PRO A 135 7.57 21.80 6.02
CA PRO A 135 6.83 21.84 4.75
C PRO A 135 7.40 20.90 3.69
N ALA A 136 8.72 20.89 3.51
CA ALA A 136 9.39 20.04 2.52
C ALA A 136 9.18 18.55 2.82
N LEU A 137 9.32 18.16 4.09
CA LEU A 137 9.04 16.79 4.54
C LEU A 137 7.56 16.42 4.38
N GLY A 138 6.65 17.36 4.64
CA GLY A 138 5.20 17.17 4.46
C GLY A 138 4.84 16.89 3.00
N TRP A 139 5.40 17.64 2.06
CA TRP A 139 5.21 17.41 0.63
C TRP A 139 5.83 16.10 0.16
N LEU A 140 7.03 15.76 0.64
CA LEU A 140 7.65 14.46 0.35
C LEU A 140 6.77 13.31 0.84
N HIS A 141 6.33 13.34 2.10
CA HIS A 141 5.46 12.32 2.67
C HIS A 141 4.14 12.17 1.88
N THR A 142 3.55 13.30 1.47
CA THR A 142 2.34 13.34 0.65
C THR A 142 2.56 12.69 -0.72
N ALA A 143 3.65 13.05 -1.41
CA ALA A 143 3.98 12.48 -2.71
C ALA A 143 4.19 10.95 -2.64
N LEU A 144 4.89 10.48 -1.61
CA LEU A 144 5.05 9.05 -1.35
C LEU A 144 3.69 8.36 -1.09
N GLY A 145 2.78 9.02 -0.39
CA GLY A 145 1.44 8.53 -0.08
C GLY A 145 0.58 8.35 -1.34
N ILE A 146 0.58 9.35 -2.23
CA ILE A 146 -0.09 9.28 -3.53
C ILE A 146 0.55 8.18 -4.40
N GLY A 147 1.89 8.10 -4.41
CA GLY A 147 2.62 7.04 -5.11
C GLY A 147 2.21 5.63 -4.66
N MET A 148 1.97 5.45 -3.36
CA MET A 148 1.53 4.15 -2.81
C MET A 148 0.17 3.73 -3.37
N VAL A 149 -0.79 4.66 -3.49
CA VAL A 149 -2.10 4.38 -4.08
C VAL A 149 -1.96 3.87 -5.52
N GLY A 150 -1.16 4.57 -6.33
CA GLY A 150 -0.88 4.15 -7.71
C GLY A 150 -0.27 2.75 -7.77
N LEU A 151 0.69 2.47 -6.90
CA LEU A 151 1.38 1.18 -6.89
C LEU A 151 0.49 0.02 -6.41
N VAL A 152 -0.39 0.25 -5.44
CA VAL A 152 -1.42 -0.73 -5.02
C VAL A 152 -2.31 -1.10 -6.20
N LEU A 153 -2.75 -0.12 -7.00
CA LEU A 153 -3.59 -0.36 -8.18
C LEU A 153 -2.85 -1.19 -9.24
N LEU A 154 -1.58 -0.87 -9.50
CA LEU A 154 -0.72 -1.64 -10.42
C LEU A 154 -0.51 -3.07 -9.94
N HIS A 155 -0.22 -3.26 -8.65
CA HIS A 155 0.00 -4.58 -8.05
C HIS A 155 -1.25 -5.47 -8.09
N ARG A 156 -2.45 -4.88 -7.93
CA ARG A 156 -3.72 -5.62 -8.10
C ARG A 156 -3.94 -6.08 -9.53
N ARG A 157 -3.61 -5.24 -10.54
CA ARG A 157 -3.82 -5.59 -11.96
C ARG A 157 -2.97 -6.78 -12.38
N GLY A 158 -1.74 -6.90 -11.90
CA GLY A 158 -0.90 -8.08 -12.13
C GLY A 158 -1.27 -9.32 -11.30
N SER A 159 -2.30 -9.23 -10.45
CA SER A 159 -2.84 -10.36 -9.66
C SER A 159 -4.13 -10.99 -10.24
N ILE A 160 -4.70 -10.42 -11.32
CA ILE A 160 -5.94 -10.89 -11.98
C ILE A 160 -5.60 -11.89 -13.09
#